data_AF-A0A060BSR1-F1
#
_entry.id   AF-A0A060BSR1-F1
#
_cell.length_a   1.000
_cell.length_b   1.000
_cell.length_c   1.000
_cell.angle_alpha   90.00
_cell.angle_beta   90.00
_cell.angle_gamma   90.00
#
_symmetry.space_group_name_H-M   'P 1'
#
loop_
_entity.id
_entity.type
_entity.pdbx_description
1 polymer ?
#
loop_
_entity_poly.entity_id
_entity_poly.type
_entity_poly.pdbx_seq_one_letter_code
_entity_poly.pdbx_strand_id
1 'polypeptide(L)'
;NFQNADPNVELTEINVRRTCFFPSRHHVNYITVEGFEMAQAATAWAPPTSAQFGMVGPNWALGWVIRDNVLHDAKCSAISLGKELSSGDNEWSRTERKSGYQYQLEAVFKARRIGWDRGVIGSHIVRDNDIYDCGQNAIVGHMGCAFSLIVGNHV
;
A
#
# COMPACT_ATOMS: atom_id res chain seq x y z
N ASN A 1 13.42 24.42 -4.42
CA ASN A 1 13.70 25.86 -4.57
C ASN A 1 12.39 26.49 -5.03
N PHE A 2 11.86 27.46 -4.28
CA PHE A 2 10.55 28.10 -4.52
C PHE A 2 10.58 29.18 -5.63
N GLN A 3 11.72 29.31 -6.33
CA GLN A 3 11.93 30.32 -7.37
C GLN A 3 11.68 31.73 -6.80
N ASN A 4 10.62 32.42 -7.26
CA ASN A 4 10.27 33.77 -6.82
C ASN A 4 9.13 33.82 -5.78
N ALA A 5 8.58 32.67 -5.36
CA ALA A 5 7.49 32.62 -4.38
C ALA A 5 8.01 32.67 -2.94
N ASP A 6 7.26 33.33 -2.05
CA ASP A 6 7.52 33.29 -0.60
C ASP A 6 6.75 32.12 0.05
N PRO A 7 7.45 31.05 0.49
CA PRO A 7 6.80 29.88 1.08
C PRO A 7 6.13 30.16 2.44
N ASN A 8 6.37 31.32 3.06
CA ASN A 8 5.67 31.72 4.28
C ASN A 8 4.33 32.42 4.00
N VAL A 9 4.09 32.83 2.75
CA VAL A 9 2.85 33.47 2.30
C VAL A 9 1.97 32.47 1.55
N GLU A 10 2.58 31.65 0.69
CA GLU A 10 1.87 30.62 -0.08
C GLU A 10 1.58 29.36 0.74
N LEU A 11 0.56 28.60 0.34
CA LEU A 11 0.31 27.27 0.92
C LEU A 11 1.44 26.32 0.51
N THR A 12 2.39 26.13 1.42
CA THR A 12 3.52 25.23 1.25
C THR A 12 3.42 24.07 2.24
N GLU A 13 3.34 22.86 1.72
CA GLU A 13 3.23 21.64 2.53
C GLU A 13 4.47 20.75 2.35
N ILE A 14 4.76 19.96 3.39
CA ILE A 14 5.84 18.98 3.37
C ILE A 14 5.31 17.62 3.83
N ASN A 15 5.83 16.56 3.23
CA ASN A 15 5.53 15.20 3.66
C ASN A 15 6.04 14.97 5.08
N VAL A 16 5.15 14.50 5.98
CA VAL A 16 5.48 14.17 7.36
C VAL A 16 5.12 12.72 7.69
N ARG A 17 3.87 12.32 7.45
CA ARG A 17 3.35 11.00 7.82
C ARG A 17 3.55 9.99 6.69
N ARG A 18 3.86 8.74 7.06
CA ARG A 18 4.06 7.64 6.11
C ARG A 18 2.78 7.26 5.37
N THR A 19 1.64 7.27 6.06
CA THR A 19 0.35 6.78 5.57
C THR A 19 -0.77 7.72 6.02
N CYS A 20 -1.88 7.77 5.29
CA CYS A 20 -3.07 8.54 5.66
C CYS A 20 -4.08 7.67 6.43
N PHE A 21 -4.49 6.53 5.84
CA PHE A 21 -5.45 5.60 6.46
C PHE A 21 -4.94 4.16 6.40
N PHE A 22 -4.23 3.73 7.43
CA PHE A 22 -3.60 2.41 7.44
C PHE A 22 -3.59 1.84 8.87
N PRO A 23 -4.17 0.65 9.11
CA PRO A 23 -4.17 0.04 10.44
C PRO A 23 -2.75 -0.26 10.93
N SER A 24 -2.49 -0.07 12.22
CA SER A 24 -1.23 -0.51 12.85
C SER A 24 -1.21 -2.01 13.17
N ARG A 25 -2.37 -2.68 13.13
CA ARG A 25 -2.55 -4.10 13.41
C ARG A 25 -3.10 -4.82 12.17
N HIS A 26 -2.77 -6.10 12.03
CA HIS A 26 -3.30 -6.97 10.98
C HIS A 26 -4.72 -7.44 11.29
N HIS A 27 -5.39 -8.03 10.30
CA HIS A 27 -6.73 -8.63 10.43
C HIS A 27 -7.82 -7.67 10.94
N VAL A 28 -7.64 -6.36 10.73
CA VAL A 28 -8.72 -5.38 10.90
C VAL A 28 -9.61 -5.49 9.68
N ASN A 29 -10.55 -6.44 9.70
CA ASN A 29 -11.33 -6.87 8.55
C ASN A 29 -12.55 -5.97 8.30
N TYR A 30 -13.11 -6.06 7.09
CA TYR A 30 -14.42 -5.50 6.73
C TYR A 30 -14.58 -4.01 7.01
N ILE A 31 -13.60 -3.22 6.57
CA ILE A 31 -13.67 -1.75 6.61
C ILE A 31 -14.02 -1.21 5.24
N THR A 32 -14.94 -0.23 5.22
CA THR A 32 -15.23 0.58 4.03
C THR A 32 -14.62 1.96 4.21
N VAL A 33 -13.87 2.42 3.21
CA VAL A 33 -13.29 3.77 3.12
C VAL A 33 -13.86 4.43 1.86
N GLU A 34 -14.63 5.50 2.05
CA GLU A 34 -15.47 6.07 1.00
C GLU A 34 -15.59 7.59 1.06
N GLY A 35 -15.47 8.25 -0.09
CA GLY A 35 -15.78 9.67 -0.25
C GLY A 35 -14.70 10.63 0.24
N PHE A 36 -13.46 10.17 0.42
CA PHE A 36 -12.36 11.00 0.93
C PHE A 36 -11.41 11.45 -0.16
N GLU A 37 -10.85 12.64 0.02
CA GLU A 37 -9.58 13.03 -0.58
C GLU A 37 -8.45 12.67 0.39
N MET A 38 -7.43 11.96 -0.08
CA MET A 38 -6.22 11.67 0.68
C MET A 38 -4.99 11.96 -0.16
N ALA A 39 -4.07 12.75 0.40
CA ALA A 39 -2.88 13.18 -0.33
C ALA A 39 -1.61 13.14 0.51
N GLN A 40 -0.47 13.35 -0.14
CA GLN A 40 0.81 13.71 0.49
C GLN A 40 1.32 12.67 1.51
N ALA A 41 1.39 11.41 1.08
CA ALA A 41 1.88 10.32 1.91
C ALA A 41 3.36 9.99 1.62
N ALA A 42 4.18 9.97 2.67
CA ALA A 42 5.59 9.61 2.61
C ALA A 42 5.80 8.08 2.54
N THR A 43 5.14 7.40 1.60
CA THR A 43 5.22 5.94 1.46
C THR A 43 6.60 5.50 0.98
N ALA A 44 7.07 4.36 1.48
CA ALA A 44 8.35 3.78 1.11
C ALA A 44 8.23 2.88 -0.12
N TRP A 45 9.37 2.58 -0.74
CA TRP A 45 9.46 1.60 -1.83
C TRP A 45 8.84 0.25 -1.40
N ALA A 46 7.94 -0.30 -2.23
CA ALA A 46 7.09 -1.43 -1.84
C ALA A 46 7.31 -2.69 -2.71
N PRO A 47 8.51 -3.31 -2.71
CA PRO A 47 8.79 -4.51 -3.50
C PRO A 47 8.10 -5.74 -2.89
N PRO A 48 7.91 -6.83 -3.68
CA PRO A 48 7.22 -8.03 -3.21
C PRO A 48 7.94 -8.77 -2.06
N THR A 49 9.21 -8.44 -1.81
CA THR A 49 10.04 -8.99 -0.73
C THR A 49 10.01 -8.17 0.57
N SER A 50 9.29 -7.05 0.63
CA SER A 50 9.23 -6.17 1.82
C SER A 50 7.81 -5.98 2.34
N ALA A 51 7.65 -5.39 3.53
CA ALA A 51 6.35 -4.87 3.94
C ALA A 51 5.90 -3.78 2.95
N GLN A 52 4.68 -3.90 2.43
CA GLN A 52 4.18 -2.99 1.40
C GLN A 52 3.21 -1.98 2.01
N PHE A 53 3.74 -0.81 2.38
CA PHE A 53 2.92 0.30 2.87
C PHE A 53 2.40 1.14 1.71
N GLY A 54 1.15 1.58 1.82
CA GLY A 54 0.52 2.56 0.94
C GLY A 54 -0.05 3.73 1.74
N MET A 55 -0.48 4.78 1.06
CA MET A 55 -1.26 5.87 1.64
C MET A 55 -2.51 5.35 2.36
N VAL A 56 -3.21 4.42 1.72
CA VAL A 56 -4.35 3.68 2.26
C VAL A 56 -4.18 2.18 2.02
N GLY A 57 -4.65 1.35 2.95
CA GLY A 57 -4.63 -0.09 2.76
C GLY A 57 -5.08 -0.89 3.97
N PRO A 58 -5.40 -2.19 3.78
CA PRO A 58 -6.00 -3.04 4.79
C PRO A 58 -4.98 -3.63 5.78
N ASN A 59 -3.68 -3.51 5.49
CA ASN A 59 -2.58 -4.08 6.27
C ASN A 59 -2.77 -5.58 6.61
N TRP A 60 -2.83 -6.44 5.58
CA TRP A 60 -2.99 -7.90 5.76
C TRP A 60 -4.29 -8.25 6.48
N ALA A 61 -5.42 -8.06 5.78
CA ALA A 61 -6.77 -8.30 6.30
C ALA A 61 -7.70 -8.84 5.21
N LEU A 62 -8.99 -8.94 5.52
CA LEU A 62 -10.04 -9.47 4.65
C LEU A 62 -11.13 -8.43 4.38
N GLY A 63 -11.62 -8.37 3.15
CA GLY A 63 -12.95 -7.82 2.84
C GLY A 63 -13.09 -6.30 2.89
N TRP A 64 -11.98 -5.56 2.78
CA TRP A 64 -12.03 -4.10 2.64
C TRP A 64 -12.70 -3.64 1.35
N VAL A 65 -13.37 -2.49 1.43
CA VAL A 65 -13.87 -1.74 0.28
C VAL A 65 -13.27 -0.34 0.30
N ILE A 66 -12.48 -0.01 -0.73
CA ILE A 66 -11.91 1.34 -0.92
C ILE A 66 -12.55 1.90 -2.18
N ARG A 67 -13.45 2.87 -2.02
CA ARG A 67 -14.24 3.36 -3.15
C ARG A 67 -14.53 4.84 -3.14
N ASP A 68 -14.80 5.41 -4.31
CA ASP A 68 -15.29 6.78 -4.43
C ASP A 68 -14.33 7.80 -3.75
N ASN A 69 -13.02 7.54 -3.77
CA ASN A 69 -11.98 8.41 -3.17
C ASN A 69 -11.13 9.09 -4.25
N VAL A 70 -10.53 10.22 -3.88
CA VAL A 70 -9.49 10.90 -4.66
C VAL A 70 -8.15 10.73 -3.92
N LEU A 71 -7.17 10.09 -4.55
CA LEU A 71 -5.92 9.69 -3.92
C LEU A 71 -4.71 10.17 -4.73
N HIS A 72 -3.88 11.06 -4.20
CA HIS A 72 -2.77 11.62 -4.98
C HIS A 72 -1.53 11.99 -4.16
N ASP A 73 -0.41 12.29 -4.82
CA ASP A 73 0.84 12.67 -4.17
C ASP A 73 1.40 11.62 -3.18
N ALA A 74 1.23 10.33 -3.51
CA ALA A 74 1.93 9.28 -2.77
C ALA A 74 3.38 9.18 -3.24
N LYS A 75 4.34 9.24 -2.29
CA LYS A 75 5.77 9.17 -2.65
C LYS A 75 6.13 7.89 -3.42
N CYS A 76 5.53 6.76 -3.05
CA CYS A 76 5.62 5.50 -3.77
C CYS A 76 4.22 5.00 -4.17
N SER A 77 3.49 4.33 -3.28
CA SER A 77 2.22 3.68 -3.62
C SER A 77 1.04 4.32 -2.91
N ALA A 78 -0.08 4.55 -3.61
CA ALA A 78 -1.32 5.07 -3.00
C ALA A 78 -2.08 3.97 -2.25
N ILE A 79 -2.72 3.04 -2.97
CA ILE A 79 -3.41 1.91 -2.37
C ILE A 79 -2.43 0.74 -2.27
N SER A 80 -2.19 0.24 -1.06
CA SER A 80 -1.50 -1.04 -0.88
C SER A 80 -2.48 -2.11 -0.44
N LEU A 81 -2.56 -3.19 -1.22
CA LEU A 81 -3.18 -4.46 -0.85
C LEU A 81 -2.09 -5.53 -0.61
N GLY A 82 -0.89 -5.10 -0.24
CA GLY A 82 0.29 -5.95 -0.19
C GLY A 82 0.49 -6.72 1.11
N LYS A 83 1.63 -7.39 1.18
CA LYS A 83 2.02 -8.20 2.33
C LYS A 83 2.55 -7.38 3.49
N GLU A 84 2.50 -8.00 4.67
CA GLU A 84 3.11 -7.49 5.91
C GLU A 84 4.57 -7.94 6.09
N LEU A 85 5.16 -7.61 7.24
CA LEU A 85 6.60 -7.73 7.52
C LEU A 85 7.07 -9.17 7.79
N SER A 86 6.28 -9.98 8.49
CA SER A 86 6.70 -11.30 9.00
C SER A 86 6.97 -12.33 7.90
N SER A 87 6.36 -12.16 6.73
CA SER A 87 6.67 -12.95 5.53
C SER A 87 8.01 -12.58 4.86
N GLY A 88 8.62 -11.44 5.19
CA GLY A 88 9.95 -11.02 4.73
C GLY A 88 10.12 -9.51 4.64
N ASP A 89 11.34 -9.00 4.78
CA ASP A 89 11.64 -7.57 4.74
C ASP A 89 12.99 -7.22 4.09
N ASN A 90 13.00 -7.28 2.76
CA ASN A 90 14.10 -6.90 1.90
C ASN A 90 15.45 -7.55 2.25
N GLU A 91 15.44 -8.81 2.66
CA GLU A 91 16.60 -9.48 3.24
C GLU A 91 17.79 -9.56 2.27
N TRP A 92 17.56 -9.60 0.96
CA TRP A 92 18.62 -9.54 -0.04
C TRP A 92 19.46 -8.25 0.12
N SER A 93 18.81 -7.09 0.18
CA SER A 93 19.50 -5.79 0.31
C SER A 93 20.28 -5.62 1.62
N ARG A 94 19.95 -6.42 2.64
CA ARG A 94 20.54 -6.34 3.98
C ARG A 94 21.62 -7.37 4.23
N THR A 95 21.52 -8.52 3.58
CA THR A 95 22.35 -9.69 3.89
C THR A 95 23.11 -10.25 2.69
N GLU A 96 22.63 -9.99 1.47
CA GLU A 96 23.18 -10.46 0.20
C GLU A 96 23.38 -11.98 0.09
N ARG A 97 22.77 -12.77 1.01
CA ARG A 97 22.96 -14.23 1.08
C ARG A 97 22.25 -15.00 -0.03
N LYS A 98 21.12 -14.48 -0.48
CA LYS A 98 20.23 -15.09 -1.49
C LYS A 98 19.62 -13.98 -2.33
N SER A 99 19.33 -14.26 -3.59
CA SER A 99 18.74 -13.25 -4.48
C SER A 99 17.32 -12.86 -4.04
N GLY A 100 16.84 -11.70 -4.50
CA GLY A 100 15.46 -11.28 -4.29
C GLY A 100 14.44 -12.32 -4.79
N TYR A 101 14.75 -13.03 -5.87
CA TYR A 101 13.94 -14.14 -6.39
C TYR A 101 13.74 -15.25 -5.35
N GLN A 102 14.83 -15.72 -4.71
CA GLN A 102 14.74 -16.77 -3.69
C GLN A 102 13.96 -16.31 -2.47
N TYR A 103 14.19 -15.07 -2.00
CA TYR A 103 13.45 -14.52 -0.87
C TYR A 103 11.96 -14.31 -1.17
N GLN A 104 11.61 -13.91 -2.39
CA GLN A 104 10.21 -13.78 -2.80
C GLN A 104 9.48 -15.13 -2.77
N LEU A 105 10.11 -16.20 -3.29
CA LEU A 105 9.57 -17.55 -3.22
C LEU A 105 9.35 -18.00 -1.77
N GLU A 106 10.35 -17.78 -0.90
CA GLU A 106 10.25 -18.11 0.53
C GLU A 106 9.15 -17.31 1.24
N ALA A 107 8.94 -16.05 0.86
CA ALA A 107 7.89 -15.21 1.43
C ALA A 107 6.50 -15.80 1.19
N VAL A 108 6.26 -16.43 0.03
CA VAL A 108 5.01 -17.14 -0.26
C VAL A 108 4.78 -18.29 0.72
N PHE A 109 5.79 -19.14 0.94
CA PHE A 109 5.67 -20.25 1.89
C PHE A 109 5.55 -19.79 3.35
N LYS A 110 6.20 -18.69 3.73
CA LYS A 110 6.02 -18.05 5.04
C LYS A 110 4.60 -17.52 5.19
N ALA A 111 4.09 -16.79 4.20
CA ALA A 111 2.73 -16.27 4.17
C ALA A 111 1.66 -17.36 4.32
N ARG A 112 1.83 -18.49 3.60
CA ARG A 112 0.95 -19.66 3.75
C ARG A 112 0.93 -20.21 5.19
N ARG A 113 2.07 -20.21 5.89
CA ARG A 113 2.15 -20.67 7.29
C ARG A 113 1.50 -19.72 8.29
N ILE A 114 1.36 -18.43 7.95
CA ILE A 114 0.71 -17.42 8.79
C ILE A 114 -0.74 -17.12 8.34
N GLY A 115 -1.35 -18.02 7.57
CA GLY A 115 -2.77 -17.93 7.21
C GLY A 115 -3.09 -17.11 5.97
N TRP A 116 -2.19 -17.03 4.99
CA TRP A 116 -2.53 -16.54 3.65
C TRP A 116 -3.44 -17.55 2.92
N ASP A 117 -4.72 -17.53 3.26
CA ASP A 117 -5.76 -18.41 2.74
C ASP A 117 -7.00 -17.61 2.29
N ARG A 118 -7.76 -18.20 1.36
CA ARG A 118 -9.05 -17.65 0.93
C ARG A 118 -9.98 -17.57 2.14
N GLY A 119 -10.61 -16.41 2.35
CA GLY A 119 -11.47 -16.17 3.51
C GLY A 119 -10.72 -15.75 4.77
N VAL A 120 -9.40 -15.58 4.70
CA VAL A 120 -8.58 -15.01 5.79
C VAL A 120 -7.90 -13.72 5.36
N ILE A 121 -7.36 -13.68 4.13
CA ILE A 121 -6.69 -12.51 3.54
C ILE A 121 -7.24 -12.22 2.15
N GLY A 122 -7.32 -10.94 1.79
CA GLY A 122 -7.71 -10.48 0.46
C GLY A 122 -9.22 -10.27 0.33
N SER A 123 -9.78 -10.65 -0.81
CA SER A 123 -11.19 -10.40 -1.16
C SER A 123 -11.58 -8.93 -1.00
N HIS A 124 -10.68 -8.01 -1.36
CA HIS A 124 -10.92 -6.58 -1.29
C HIS A 124 -11.66 -6.08 -2.53
N ILE A 125 -12.31 -4.93 -2.42
CA ILE A 125 -12.89 -4.23 -3.55
C ILE A 125 -12.24 -2.85 -3.60
N VAL A 126 -11.58 -2.53 -4.70
CA VAL A 126 -11.05 -1.20 -4.98
C VAL A 126 -11.76 -0.69 -6.22
N ARG A 127 -12.66 0.28 -6.05
CA ARG A 127 -13.49 0.73 -7.16
C ARG A 127 -13.77 2.22 -7.21
N ASP A 128 -13.95 2.74 -8.40
CA ASP A 128 -14.48 4.10 -8.60
C ASP A 128 -13.63 5.18 -7.88
N ASN A 129 -12.32 4.96 -7.73
CA ASN A 129 -11.39 5.94 -7.18
C ASN A 129 -10.67 6.69 -8.31
N ASP A 130 -10.30 7.94 -8.06
CA ASP A 130 -9.38 8.72 -8.91
C ASP A 130 -8.00 8.76 -8.25
N ILE A 131 -6.98 8.22 -8.93
CA ILE A 131 -5.65 8.00 -8.33
C ILE A 131 -4.55 8.52 -9.25
N TYR A 132 -3.83 9.57 -8.85
CA TYR A 132 -2.84 10.23 -9.72
C TYR A 132 -1.60 10.71 -8.95
N ASP A 133 -0.59 11.18 -9.68
CA ASP A 133 0.65 11.76 -9.13
C ASP A 133 1.35 10.90 -8.06
N CYS A 134 1.40 9.58 -8.31
CA CYS A 134 2.05 8.61 -7.43
C CYS A 134 3.37 8.11 -8.02
N GLY A 135 4.44 8.09 -7.21
CA GLY A 135 5.80 7.82 -7.70
C GLY A 135 6.10 6.37 -8.11
N GLN A 136 5.36 5.39 -7.59
CA GLN A 136 5.55 3.97 -7.89
C GLN A 136 4.29 3.33 -8.47
N ASN A 137 3.15 3.39 -7.77
CA ASN A 137 1.90 2.77 -8.21
C ASN A 137 0.67 3.50 -7.67
N ALA A 138 -0.42 3.52 -8.43
CA ALA A 138 -1.74 3.77 -7.88
C ALA A 138 -2.18 2.62 -6.95
N ILE A 139 -2.02 1.37 -7.38
CA ILE A 139 -2.37 0.18 -6.59
C ILE A 139 -1.20 -0.81 -6.63
N VAL A 140 -0.74 -1.26 -5.46
CA VAL A 140 0.35 -2.23 -5.30
C VAL A 140 -0.09 -3.41 -4.45
N GLY A 141 0.49 -4.60 -4.66
CA GLY A 141 0.36 -5.69 -3.71
C GLY A 141 0.96 -7.02 -4.16
N HIS A 142 1.62 -7.70 -3.23
CA HIS A 142 2.02 -9.10 -3.31
C HIS A 142 1.24 -9.89 -2.26
N MET A 143 0.60 -10.98 -2.66
CA MET A 143 -0.21 -11.90 -1.84
C MET A 143 -1.50 -11.30 -1.24
N GLY A 144 -1.42 -10.19 -0.50
CA GLY A 144 -2.54 -9.59 0.23
C GLY A 144 -3.74 -9.22 -0.64
N CYS A 145 -3.56 -9.08 -1.95
CA CYS A 145 -4.58 -8.73 -2.93
C CYS A 145 -5.37 -9.92 -3.48
N ALA A 146 -5.05 -11.15 -3.08
CA ALA A 146 -5.70 -12.35 -3.62
C ALA A 146 -7.23 -12.26 -3.55
N PHE A 147 -7.92 -12.73 -4.59
CA PHE A 147 -9.39 -12.74 -4.70
C PHE A 147 -10.05 -11.35 -4.70
N SER A 148 -9.29 -10.27 -4.80
CA SER A 148 -9.82 -8.90 -4.82
C SER A 148 -10.38 -8.54 -6.20
N LEU A 149 -11.30 -7.58 -6.22
CA LEU A 149 -11.83 -6.95 -7.42
C LEU A 149 -11.31 -5.51 -7.50
N ILE A 150 -10.73 -5.14 -8.63
CA ILE A 150 -10.27 -3.78 -8.92
C ILE A 150 -10.98 -3.33 -10.20
N VAL A 151 -11.85 -2.32 -10.12
CA VAL A 151 -12.74 -1.97 -11.24
C VAL A 151 -13.15 -0.50 -11.21
N GLY A 152 -13.28 0.16 -12.37
CA GLY A 152 -13.85 1.52 -12.44
C GLY A 152 -12.96 2.65 -11.89
N ASN A 153 -11.71 2.37 -11.52
CA ASN A 153 -10.78 3.40 -11.06
C ASN A 153 -10.17 4.16 -12.26
N HIS A 154 -9.93 5.46 -12.09
CA HIS A 154 -9.11 6.28 -12.97
C HIS A 154 -7.67 6.34 -12.41
N VAL A 155 -6.68 6.03 -13.25
CA VAL A 155 -5.26 5.89 -12.90
C VAL A 155 -4.37 6.47 -14.00
#